data_AF-A0A1Y2LQL1-F1
#
_entry.id   AF-A0A1Y2LQL1-F1
#
_cell.length_a   1.000
_cell.length_b   1.000
_cell.length_c   1.000
_cell.angle_alpha   90.00
_cell.angle_beta   90.00
_cell.angle_gamma   90.00
#
_symmetry.space_group_name_H-M   'P 1'
#
loop_
_entity.id
_entity.type
_entity.pdbx_description
1 polymer ?
#
loop_
_entity_poly.entity_id
_entity_poly.type
_entity_poly.pdbx_seq_one_letter_code
_entity_poly.pdbx_strand_id
1 'polypeptide(L)'
;MLMNSTGRRILRDRPRLTSKSLDIPRLRSLPSNTVGYNYAAWLDAEGVTPDTRAQVRYIDDEECAYVMQRYRECHDFYHALVGLPVFREGEVALKAFEFANTGLPMTGLAVFSALTLKKGEWRRFLDIYGPWAARNGARADDVINIYWEEELETDINELRARHGIEKPPDLRAMRKEAREARKREKEAKEAMNRATV
;
A
#
# COMPACT_ATOMS: atom_id res chain seq x y z
N MET A 1 -4.22 -14.33 -12.14
CA MET A 1 -5.19 -13.71 -13.08
C MET A 1 -6.01 -14.72 -13.90
N LEU A 2 -5.44 -15.58 -14.75
CA LEU A 2 -6.22 -16.49 -15.63
C LEU A 2 -7.17 -17.45 -14.89
N MET A 3 -6.84 -17.86 -13.67
CA MET A 3 -7.70 -18.72 -12.83
C MET A 3 -8.93 -17.99 -12.27
N ASN A 4 -8.96 -16.66 -12.29
CA ASN A 4 -10.03 -15.83 -11.74
C ASN A 4 -10.89 -15.23 -12.88
N SER A 5 -12.22 -15.25 -12.74
CA SER A 5 -13.13 -14.72 -13.77
C SER A 5 -12.95 -13.22 -14.01
N THR A 6 -12.83 -12.42 -12.96
CA THR A 6 -12.54 -10.98 -13.05
C THR A 6 -11.15 -10.74 -13.64
N GLY A 7 -10.16 -11.55 -13.24
CA GLY A 7 -8.82 -11.52 -13.82
C GLY A 7 -8.83 -11.74 -15.34
N ARG A 8 -9.56 -12.74 -15.84
CA ARG A 8 -9.73 -12.96 -17.29
C ARG A 8 -10.44 -11.80 -18.00
N ARG A 9 -11.41 -11.15 -17.34
CA ARG A 9 -12.09 -9.97 -17.89
C ARG A 9 -11.11 -8.80 -18.03
N ILE A 10 -10.32 -8.54 -16.99
CA ILE A 10 -9.27 -7.50 -17.00
C ILE A 10 -8.26 -7.74 -18.12
N LEU A 11 -7.79 -8.99 -18.32
CA LEU A 11 -6.82 -9.32 -19.38
C LEU A 11 -7.38 -9.09 -20.79
N ARG A 12 -8.70 -9.20 -20.96
CA ARG A 12 -9.40 -8.93 -22.22
C ARG A 12 -9.60 -7.44 -22.46
N ASP A 13 -10.14 -6.74 -21.47
CA ASP A 13 -10.52 -5.32 -21.58
C ASP A 13 -9.30 -4.41 -21.58
N ARG A 14 -8.24 -4.85 -20.91
CA ARG A 14 -6.96 -4.16 -20.71
C ARG A 14 -7.09 -2.69 -20.26
N PRO A 15 -7.91 -2.39 -19.23
CA PRO A 15 -8.06 -1.02 -18.76
C PRO A 15 -6.75 -0.48 -18.17
N ARG A 16 -6.61 0.85 -18.21
CA ARG A 16 -5.44 1.59 -17.71
C ARG A 16 -5.86 2.49 -16.56
N LEU A 17 -5.02 2.60 -15.54
CA LEU A 17 -5.26 3.44 -14.36
C LEU A 17 -4.26 4.60 -14.36
N THR A 18 -4.60 5.65 -15.10
CA THR A 18 -3.78 6.86 -15.29
C THR A 18 -4.63 8.10 -14.97
N SER A 19 -4.03 9.28 -14.87
CA SER A 19 -4.84 10.51 -14.66
C SER A 19 -5.77 10.85 -15.83
N LYS A 20 -5.61 10.18 -16.98
CA LYS A 20 -6.53 10.32 -18.13
C LYS A 20 -7.79 9.48 -17.97
N SER A 21 -7.69 8.33 -17.33
CA SER A 21 -8.81 7.40 -17.13
C SER A 21 -9.46 7.58 -15.75
N LEU A 22 -8.73 8.11 -14.78
CA LEU A 22 -9.22 8.44 -13.44
C LEU A 22 -9.46 9.95 -13.32
N ASP A 23 -10.71 10.35 -13.20
CA ASP A 23 -11.09 11.73 -12.87
C ASP A 23 -10.85 12.00 -11.37
N ILE A 24 -9.60 12.32 -11.01
CA ILE A 24 -9.21 12.56 -9.61
C ILE A 24 -10.02 13.70 -8.96
N PRO A 25 -10.29 14.85 -9.62
CA PRO A 25 -11.23 15.85 -9.09
C PRO A 25 -12.60 15.26 -8.72
N ARG A 26 -13.19 14.43 -9.57
CA ARG A 26 -14.45 13.73 -9.26
C ARG A 26 -14.29 12.79 -8.06
N LEU A 27 -13.20 12.03 -7.99
CA LEU A 27 -12.96 11.10 -6.87
C LEU A 27 -12.90 11.82 -5.52
N ARG A 28 -12.33 13.02 -5.46
CA ARG A 28 -12.33 13.86 -4.23
C ARG A 28 -13.72 14.29 -3.79
N SER A 29 -14.68 14.33 -4.71
CA SER A 29 -16.07 14.71 -4.42
C SER A 29 -16.95 13.54 -3.98
N LEU A 30 -16.47 12.30 -4.10
CA LEU A 30 -17.21 11.11 -3.67
C LEU A 30 -17.36 11.06 -2.14
N PRO A 31 -18.35 10.31 -1.62
CA PRO A 31 -18.50 10.10 -0.19
C PRO A 31 -17.24 9.52 0.46
N SER A 32 -16.95 9.94 1.71
CA SER A 32 -15.68 9.64 2.37
C SER A 32 -15.43 8.15 2.66
N ASN A 33 -16.48 7.33 2.61
CA ASN A 33 -16.41 5.89 2.78
C ASN A 33 -16.11 5.14 1.47
N THR A 34 -16.08 5.81 0.31
CA THR A 34 -15.82 5.16 -0.98
C THR A 34 -14.33 4.91 -1.22
N VAL A 35 -14.02 3.90 -2.04
CA VAL A 35 -12.66 3.60 -2.49
C VAL A 35 -12.04 4.80 -3.20
N GLY A 36 -12.76 5.44 -4.10
CA GLY A 36 -12.30 6.57 -4.91
C GLY A 36 -11.92 7.77 -4.05
N TYR A 37 -12.75 8.14 -3.07
CA TYR A 37 -12.41 9.21 -2.13
C TYR A 37 -11.14 8.86 -1.34
N ASN A 38 -11.07 7.64 -0.79
CA ASN A 38 -9.92 7.22 0.02
C ASN A 38 -8.63 7.15 -0.80
N TYR A 39 -8.72 6.74 -2.07
CA TYR A 39 -7.59 6.78 -3.01
C TYR A 39 -7.12 8.20 -3.27
N ALA A 40 -8.03 9.13 -3.61
CA ALA A 40 -7.68 10.52 -3.86
C ALA A 40 -7.11 11.21 -2.60
N ALA A 41 -7.70 10.97 -1.43
CA ALA A 41 -7.20 11.48 -0.16
C ALA A 41 -5.80 10.92 0.17
N TRP A 42 -5.54 9.65 -0.16
CA TRP A 42 -4.21 9.06 0.00
C TRP A 42 -3.18 9.69 -0.95
N LEU A 43 -3.53 9.91 -2.22
CA LEU A 43 -2.67 10.61 -3.18
C LEU A 43 -2.28 12.01 -2.67
N ASP A 44 -3.26 12.76 -2.14
CA ASP A 44 -3.06 14.09 -1.59
C ASP A 44 -2.15 14.06 -0.35
N ALA A 45 -2.31 13.05 0.53
CA ALA A 45 -1.51 12.89 1.73
C ALA A 45 -0.04 12.48 1.45
N GLU A 46 0.20 11.71 0.39
CA GLU A 46 1.53 11.27 0.00
C GLU A 46 2.20 12.21 -1.03
N GLY A 47 1.44 13.13 -1.63
CA GLY A 47 1.95 14.09 -2.61
C GLY A 47 2.33 13.44 -3.94
N VAL A 48 1.62 12.37 -4.35
CA VAL A 48 1.91 11.59 -5.56
C VAL A 48 0.73 11.63 -6.54
N THR A 49 0.96 11.21 -7.78
CA THR A 49 -0.07 11.13 -8.83
C THR A 49 -0.04 9.78 -9.55
N PRO A 50 -1.17 9.32 -10.13
CA PRO A 50 -1.23 8.05 -10.87
C PRO A 50 -0.20 7.95 -12.01
N ASP A 51 0.12 9.09 -12.65
CA ASP A 51 1.06 9.13 -13.78
C ASP A 51 2.54 9.00 -13.40
N THR A 52 2.88 8.91 -12.10
CA THR A 52 4.27 8.70 -11.67
C THR A 52 4.80 7.31 -12.06
N ARG A 53 3.92 6.41 -12.51
CA ARG A 53 4.25 5.02 -12.83
C ARG A 53 4.85 4.89 -14.23
N ALA A 54 6.14 4.59 -14.28
CA ALA A 54 6.87 4.37 -15.52
C ALA A 54 6.29 3.18 -16.31
N GLN A 55 6.26 3.33 -17.64
CA GLN A 55 5.87 2.25 -18.54
C GLN A 55 6.81 1.05 -18.41
N VAL A 56 6.24 -0.15 -18.41
CA VAL A 56 6.97 -1.41 -18.48
C VAL A 56 7.66 -1.51 -19.84
N ARG A 57 8.92 -1.92 -19.81
CA ARG A 57 9.78 -2.15 -20.97
C ARG A 57 10.48 -3.50 -20.78
N TYR A 58 10.99 -4.06 -21.87
CA TYR A 58 11.81 -5.30 -21.85
C TYR A 58 11.04 -6.55 -21.40
N ILE A 59 9.76 -6.65 -21.75
CA ILE A 59 8.96 -7.88 -21.65
C ILE A 59 8.37 -8.13 -23.03
N ASP A 60 8.75 -9.25 -23.65
CA ASP A 60 8.37 -9.57 -25.02
C ASP A 60 6.93 -10.08 -25.12
N ASP A 61 6.48 -10.83 -24.11
CA ASP A 61 5.11 -11.31 -24.03
C ASP A 61 4.16 -10.16 -23.69
N GLU A 62 3.23 -9.86 -24.60
CA GLU A 62 2.35 -8.70 -24.52
C GLU A 62 1.39 -8.77 -23.32
N GLU A 63 0.85 -9.95 -23.03
CA GLU A 63 -0.05 -10.16 -21.90
C GLU A 63 0.71 -9.98 -20.57
N CYS A 64 1.89 -10.57 -20.44
CA CYS A 64 2.78 -10.39 -19.29
C CYS A 64 3.18 -8.91 -19.13
N ALA A 65 3.53 -8.23 -20.22
CA ALA A 65 3.82 -6.80 -20.20
C ALA A 65 2.63 -5.99 -19.67
N TYR A 66 1.41 -6.32 -20.09
CA TYR A 66 0.19 -5.71 -19.57
C TYR A 66 -0.03 -6.03 -18.08
N VAL A 67 0.12 -7.28 -17.65
CA VAL A 67 -0.02 -7.68 -16.23
C VAL A 67 0.95 -6.89 -15.35
N MET A 68 2.21 -6.78 -15.77
CA MET A 68 3.22 -6.04 -15.03
C MET A 68 2.95 -4.52 -15.04
N GLN A 69 2.39 -4.00 -16.12
CA GLN A 69 1.97 -2.60 -16.19
C GLN A 69 0.80 -2.32 -15.26
N ARG A 70 -0.24 -3.15 -15.28
CA ARG A 70 -1.38 -3.04 -14.37
C ARG A 70 -0.94 -3.15 -12.92
N TYR A 71 -0.07 -4.10 -12.59
CA TYR A 71 0.51 -4.22 -11.26
C TYR A 71 1.16 -2.91 -10.78
N ARG A 72 1.93 -2.22 -11.65
CA ARG A 72 2.54 -0.92 -11.32
C ARG A 72 1.50 0.18 -11.10
N GLU A 73 0.45 0.21 -11.91
CA GLU A 73 -0.61 1.23 -11.84
C GLU A 73 -1.55 1.02 -10.64
N CYS A 74 -1.84 -0.24 -10.29
CA CYS A 74 -2.66 -0.58 -9.13
C CYS A 74 -1.94 -0.41 -7.79
N HIS A 75 -0.61 -0.28 -7.79
CA HIS A 75 0.18 -0.25 -6.56
C HIS A 75 -0.24 0.85 -5.58
N ASP A 76 -0.58 2.04 -6.09
CA ASP A 76 -1.08 3.14 -5.26
C ASP A 76 -2.46 2.83 -4.66
N PHE A 77 -3.31 2.07 -5.37
CA PHE A 77 -4.56 1.57 -4.81
C PHE A 77 -4.30 0.59 -3.66
N TYR A 78 -3.26 -0.25 -3.74
CA TYR A 78 -2.93 -1.16 -2.65
C TYR A 78 -2.55 -0.38 -1.40
N HIS A 79 -1.70 0.65 -1.54
CA HIS A 79 -1.38 1.55 -0.44
C HIS A 79 -2.63 2.20 0.17
N ALA A 80 -3.52 2.77 -0.65
CA ALA A 80 -4.75 3.40 -0.18
C ALA A 80 -5.69 2.39 0.51
N LEU A 81 -5.79 1.17 -0.04
CA LEU A 81 -6.60 0.09 0.48
C LEU A 81 -6.16 -0.31 1.90
N VAL A 82 -4.86 -0.48 2.14
CA VAL A 82 -4.37 -0.88 3.46
C VAL A 82 -4.00 0.31 4.36
N GLY A 83 -3.90 1.53 3.81
CA GLY A 83 -3.52 2.74 4.54
C GLY A 83 -2.04 2.82 4.87
N LEU A 84 -1.17 2.21 4.06
CA LEU A 84 0.29 2.31 4.24
C LEU A 84 0.85 3.53 3.47
N PRO A 85 1.76 4.31 4.06
CA PRO A 85 2.39 5.46 3.41
C PRO A 85 3.56 5.07 2.49
N VAL A 86 4.07 6.00 1.66
CA VAL A 86 5.16 5.73 0.68
C VAL A 86 6.57 5.92 1.23
N PHE A 87 6.73 6.27 2.51
CA PHE A 87 8.07 6.26 3.09
C PHE A 87 8.55 4.81 3.30
N ARG A 88 9.87 4.65 3.32
CA ARG A 88 10.57 3.35 3.27
C ARG A 88 9.94 2.21 4.08
N GLU A 89 9.56 2.46 5.34
CA GLU A 89 8.95 1.43 6.19
C GLU A 89 7.57 0.96 5.69
N GLY A 90 6.74 1.88 5.18
CA GLY A 90 5.45 1.56 4.58
C GLY A 90 5.59 0.83 3.24
N GLU A 91 6.55 1.24 2.42
CA GLU A 91 6.92 0.54 1.17
C GLU A 91 7.35 -0.90 1.42
N VAL A 92 8.24 -1.12 2.39
CA VAL A 92 8.71 -2.46 2.76
C VAL A 92 7.55 -3.33 3.26
N ALA A 93 6.67 -2.76 4.10
CA ALA A 93 5.48 -3.45 4.59
C ALA A 93 4.52 -3.83 3.45
N LEU A 94 4.28 -2.92 2.51
CA LEU A 94 3.41 -3.21 1.37
C LEU A 94 4.03 -4.24 0.44
N LYS A 95 5.34 -4.18 0.16
CA LYS A 95 6.04 -5.17 -0.67
C LYS A 95 5.96 -6.57 -0.07
N ALA A 96 6.01 -6.68 1.26
CA ALA A 96 5.79 -7.96 1.94
C ALA A 96 4.37 -8.48 1.73
N PHE A 97 3.36 -7.60 1.79
CA PHE A 97 1.97 -7.96 1.52
C PHE A 97 1.77 -8.37 0.05
N GLU A 98 2.30 -7.59 -0.89
CA GLU A 98 2.24 -7.89 -2.33
C GLU A 98 2.94 -9.21 -2.65
N PHE A 99 4.08 -9.53 -2.01
CA PHE A 99 4.75 -10.82 -2.19
C PHE A 99 3.90 -11.98 -1.68
N ALA A 100 3.34 -11.86 -0.48
CA ALA A 100 2.47 -12.89 0.08
C ALA A 100 1.18 -13.10 -0.74
N ASN A 101 0.67 -12.05 -1.38
CA ASN A 101 -0.56 -12.11 -2.18
C ASN A 101 -0.33 -12.54 -3.63
N THR A 102 0.68 -12.00 -4.30
CA THR A 102 0.89 -12.20 -5.76
C THR A 102 1.98 -13.20 -6.10
N GLY A 103 2.88 -13.51 -5.17
CA GLY A 103 4.05 -14.36 -5.41
C GLY A 103 5.10 -13.78 -6.35
N LEU A 104 4.99 -12.50 -6.76
CA LEU A 104 5.93 -11.88 -7.70
C LEU A 104 7.34 -11.82 -7.10
N PRO A 105 8.37 -12.42 -7.73
CA PRO A 105 9.71 -12.48 -7.13
C PRO A 105 10.32 -11.11 -6.79
N MET A 106 10.04 -10.08 -7.59
CA MET A 106 10.57 -8.74 -7.35
C MET A 106 10.05 -8.09 -6.06
N THR A 107 8.83 -8.41 -5.63
CA THR A 107 8.29 -7.85 -4.38
C THR A 107 8.97 -8.50 -3.19
N GLY A 108 9.18 -9.82 -3.24
CA GLY A 108 9.99 -10.54 -2.26
C GLY A 108 11.43 -10.02 -2.17
N LEU A 109 12.07 -9.75 -3.32
CA LEU A 109 13.40 -9.12 -3.33
C LEU A 109 13.40 -7.72 -2.70
N ALA A 110 12.36 -6.92 -2.94
CA ALA A 110 12.23 -5.60 -2.34
C ALA A 110 12.09 -5.65 -0.80
N VAL A 111 11.53 -6.72 -0.24
CA VAL A 111 11.42 -6.92 1.21
C VAL A 111 12.79 -6.96 1.88
N PHE A 112 13.86 -7.42 1.22
CA PHE A 112 15.20 -7.41 1.81
C PHE A 112 15.71 -6.00 2.16
N SER A 113 15.14 -4.95 1.57
CA SER A 113 15.43 -3.57 2.00
C SER A 113 15.06 -3.31 3.47
N ALA A 114 14.22 -4.15 4.08
CA ALA A 114 13.93 -4.16 5.51
C ALA A 114 15.21 -4.28 6.37
N LEU A 115 16.23 -5.02 5.91
CA LEU A 115 17.50 -5.21 6.62
C LEU A 115 18.29 -3.90 6.82
N THR A 116 17.93 -2.86 6.07
CA THR A 116 18.59 -1.55 6.11
C THR A 116 17.74 -0.49 6.83
N LEU A 117 16.63 -0.89 7.46
CA LEU A 117 15.79 -0.03 8.29
C LEU A 117 16.48 0.34 9.61
N LYS A 118 16.07 1.46 10.21
CA LYS A 118 16.56 1.82 11.56
C LYS A 118 16.05 0.80 12.58
N LYS A 119 16.78 0.58 13.68
CA LYS A 119 16.42 -0.41 14.72
C LYS A 119 14.94 -0.38 15.14
N GLY A 120 14.37 0.82 15.33
CA GLY A 120 12.97 0.98 15.73
C GLY A 120 11.95 0.74 14.60
N GLU A 121 12.35 0.90 13.34
CA GLU A 121 11.53 0.60 12.15
C GLU A 121 11.59 -0.91 11.86
N TRP A 122 12.79 -1.49 11.90
CA TRP A 122 13.02 -2.93 11.79
C TRP A 122 12.20 -3.72 12.82
N ARG A 123 12.18 -3.27 14.08
CA ARG A 123 11.40 -3.93 15.13
C ARG A 123 9.89 -3.88 14.87
N ARG A 124 9.34 -2.73 14.44
CA ARG A 124 7.93 -2.65 14.04
C ARG A 124 7.63 -3.53 12.83
N PHE A 125 8.56 -3.61 11.88
CA PHE A 125 8.41 -4.53 10.75
C PHE A 125 8.33 -5.98 11.21
N LEU A 126 9.26 -6.45 12.05
CA LEU A 126 9.23 -7.83 12.55
C LEU A 126 8.03 -8.14 13.45
N ASP A 127 7.66 -7.23 14.34
CA ASP A 127 6.65 -7.49 15.37
C ASP A 127 5.21 -7.29 14.83
N ILE A 128 5.02 -6.45 13.81
CA ILE A 128 3.69 -6.01 13.36
C ILE A 128 3.53 -6.21 11.85
N TYR A 129 4.28 -5.48 11.03
CA TYR A 129 3.97 -5.38 9.60
C TYR A 129 4.32 -6.63 8.81
N GLY A 130 5.38 -7.34 9.16
CA GLY A 130 5.78 -8.61 8.54
C GLY A 130 4.75 -9.72 8.82
N PRO A 131 4.40 -10.00 10.08
CA PRO A 131 3.34 -10.95 10.42
C PRO A 131 1.98 -10.58 9.83
N TRP A 132 1.61 -9.29 9.86
CA TRP A 132 0.40 -8.80 9.21
C TRP A 132 0.44 -9.06 7.70
N ALA A 133 1.52 -8.66 7.02
CA ALA A 133 1.66 -8.82 5.58
C ALA A 133 1.57 -10.29 5.15
N ALA A 134 2.23 -11.19 5.88
CA ALA A 134 2.18 -12.62 5.59
C ALA A 134 0.77 -13.20 5.79
N ARG A 135 0.13 -12.92 6.94
CA ARG A 135 -1.22 -13.41 7.23
C ARG A 135 -2.25 -12.85 6.26
N ASN A 136 -2.22 -11.53 6.05
CA ASN A 136 -3.20 -10.81 5.26
C ASN A 136 -3.03 -11.10 3.77
N GLY A 137 -1.79 -11.08 3.26
CA GLY A 137 -1.51 -11.36 1.86
C GLY A 137 -1.87 -12.80 1.45
N ALA A 138 -1.59 -13.78 2.32
CA ALA A 138 -1.90 -15.18 2.05
C ALA A 138 -3.39 -15.54 2.16
N ARG A 139 -4.18 -14.75 2.90
CA ARG A 139 -5.63 -14.97 3.07
C ARG A 139 -6.48 -14.14 2.13
N ALA A 140 -6.00 -12.97 1.74
CA ALA A 140 -6.73 -12.08 0.88
C ALA A 140 -6.82 -12.65 -0.54
N ASP A 141 -7.89 -12.29 -1.25
CA ASP A 141 -7.93 -12.48 -2.69
C ASP A 141 -6.79 -11.71 -3.37
N ASP A 142 -6.34 -12.22 -4.52
CA ASP A 142 -5.39 -11.54 -5.40
C ASP A 142 -5.84 -10.09 -5.69
N VAL A 143 -5.15 -9.10 -5.10
CA VAL A 143 -5.54 -7.68 -5.26
C VAL A 143 -5.37 -7.16 -6.69
N ILE A 144 -4.58 -7.86 -7.51
CA ILE A 144 -4.42 -7.57 -8.94
C ILE A 144 -5.68 -7.93 -9.75
N ASN A 145 -6.54 -8.82 -9.23
CA ASN A 145 -7.80 -9.21 -9.86
C ASN A 145 -8.96 -8.27 -9.48
N ILE A 146 -8.73 -7.27 -8.61
CA ILE A 146 -9.74 -6.24 -8.32
C ILE A 146 -9.89 -5.36 -9.56
N TYR A 147 -11.14 -5.18 -9.99
CA TYR A 147 -11.48 -4.30 -11.10
C TYR A 147 -11.67 -2.87 -10.57
N TRP A 148 -10.56 -2.24 -10.20
CA TRP A 148 -10.51 -0.94 -9.52
C TRP A 148 -11.37 0.14 -10.17
N GLU A 149 -11.44 0.15 -11.50
CA GLU A 149 -12.21 1.08 -12.31
C GLU A 149 -13.73 1.03 -12.00
N GLU A 150 -14.25 -0.15 -11.61
CA GLU A 150 -15.65 -0.37 -11.25
C GLU A 150 -15.92 -0.21 -9.75
N GLU A 151 -14.89 -0.33 -8.92
CA GLU A 151 -15.01 -0.31 -7.45
C GLU A 151 -14.84 1.10 -6.85
N LEU A 152 -14.62 2.14 -7.66
CA LEU A 152 -14.33 3.51 -7.19
C LEU A 152 -15.42 4.09 -6.28
N GLU A 153 -16.68 3.69 -6.48
CA GLU A 153 -17.82 4.18 -5.69
C GLU A 153 -18.25 3.19 -4.59
N THR A 154 -17.63 2.02 -4.53
CA THR A 154 -17.89 1.01 -3.50
C THR A 154 -17.39 1.48 -2.14
N ASP A 155 -18.08 1.10 -1.06
CA ASP A 155 -17.59 1.31 0.29
C ASP A 155 -16.27 0.54 0.50
N ILE A 156 -15.24 1.24 0.95
CA ILE A 156 -13.89 0.68 1.07
C ILE A 156 -13.82 -0.43 2.13
N ASN A 157 -14.66 -0.41 3.16
CA ASN A 157 -14.69 -1.45 4.18
C ASN A 157 -15.45 -2.69 3.68
N GLU A 158 -16.49 -2.51 2.88
CA GLU A 158 -17.14 -3.61 2.20
C GLU A 158 -16.18 -4.30 1.21
N LEU A 159 -15.42 -3.52 0.42
CA LEU A 159 -14.41 -4.06 -0.48
C LEU A 159 -13.34 -4.87 0.28
N ARG A 160 -12.83 -4.31 1.39
CA ARG A 160 -11.88 -4.99 2.27
C ARG A 160 -12.44 -6.29 2.82
N ALA A 161 -13.66 -6.28 3.34
CA ALA A 161 -14.32 -7.46 3.89
C ALA A 161 -14.53 -8.53 2.83
N ARG A 162 -14.98 -8.14 1.62
CA ARG A 162 -15.21 -9.04 0.48
C ARG A 162 -13.94 -9.78 0.07
N HIS A 163 -12.79 -9.11 0.12
CA HIS A 163 -11.50 -9.67 -0.28
C HIS A 163 -10.65 -10.18 0.89
N GLY A 164 -11.18 -10.21 2.12
CA GLY A 164 -10.44 -10.70 3.28
C GLY A 164 -9.23 -9.85 3.68
N ILE A 165 -9.30 -8.53 3.47
CA ILE A 165 -8.20 -7.59 3.70
C ILE A 165 -8.41 -6.80 4.98
N GLU A 166 -7.45 -6.89 5.89
CA GLU A 166 -7.39 -6.14 7.14
C GLU A 166 -6.39 -4.99 7.03
N LYS A 167 -6.73 -3.82 7.59
CA LYS A 167 -5.75 -2.73 7.72
C LYS A 167 -4.75 -3.04 8.84
N PRO A 168 -3.45 -2.79 8.65
CA PRO A 168 -2.49 -2.81 9.74
C PRO A 168 -2.68 -1.56 10.63
N PRO A 169 -2.06 -1.55 11.82
CA PRO A 169 -1.96 -0.35 12.64
C PRO A 169 -1.37 0.84 11.87
N ASP A 170 -1.91 2.04 12.11
CA ASP A 170 -1.50 3.27 11.41
C ASP A 170 -0.04 3.60 11.69
N LEU A 171 0.77 3.49 10.65
CA LEU A 171 2.21 3.68 10.74
C LEU A 171 2.61 5.13 11.06
N ARG A 172 1.84 6.11 10.59
CA ARG A 172 2.10 7.54 10.88
C ARG A 172 1.80 7.83 12.34
N ALA A 173 0.69 7.30 12.86
CA ALA A 173 0.34 7.43 14.28
C ALA A 173 1.42 6.81 15.18
N MET A 174 1.81 5.56 14.91
CA MET A 174 2.85 4.87 15.68
C MET A 174 4.20 5.60 15.67
N ARG A 175 4.60 6.13 14.50
CA ARG A 175 5.86 6.91 14.40
C ARG A 175 5.78 8.22 15.16
N LYS A 176 4.61 8.88 15.17
CA LYS A 176 4.38 10.11 15.95
C LYS A 176 4.51 9.82 17.44
N GLU A 177 3.82 8.80 17.93
CA GLU A 177 3.89 8.37 19.33
C GLU A 177 5.33 8.01 19.76
N ALA A 178 6.04 7.25 18.94
CA ALA A 178 7.44 6.89 19.22
C ALA A 178 8.37 8.11 19.28
N ARG A 179 8.12 9.15 18.47
CA ARG A 179 8.88 10.40 18.51
C ARG A 179 8.56 11.20 19.76
N GLU A 180 7.29 11.32 20.13
CA GLU A 180 6.85 12.02 21.33
C GLU A 180 7.39 11.35 22.60
N ALA A 181 7.36 10.02 22.68
CA ALA A 181 7.94 9.26 23.79
C ALA A 181 9.44 9.54 23.97
N ARG A 182 10.21 9.51 22.87
CA ARG A 182 11.64 9.85 22.89
C ARG A 182 11.90 11.29 23.33
N LYS A 183 11.04 12.23 22.92
CA LYS A 183 11.14 13.63 23.35
C LYS A 183 10.92 13.75 24.85
N ARG A 184 9.86 13.12 25.39
CA ARG A 184 9.56 13.11 26.84
C ARG A 184 10.69 12.47 27.65
N GLU A 185 11.24 11.35 27.19
CA GLU A 185 12.40 10.71 27.85
C GLU A 185 13.64 11.60 27.87
N LYS A 186 13.89 12.33 26.77
CA LYS A 186 15.00 13.27 26.69
C LYS A 186 14.82 14.45 27.65
N GLU A 187 13.62 15.05 27.67
CA GLU A 187 13.28 16.15 28.56
C GLU A 187 13.36 15.73 30.04
N ALA A 188 12.89 14.53 30.38
CA ALA A 188 12.99 13.97 31.73
C ALA A 188 14.45 13.76 32.15
N LYS A 189 15.30 13.23 31.26
CA LYS A 189 16.75 13.08 31.51
C LYS A 189 17.44 14.43 31.70
N GLU A 190 17.11 15.42 30.87
CA GLU A 190 17.66 16.77 31.00
C GLU A 190 17.21 17.46 32.29
N ALA A 191 15.95 17.32 32.68
CA ALA A 191 15.43 17.85 33.94
C ALA A 191 16.12 17.19 35.15
N MET A 192 16.28 15.87 35.14
CA MET A 192 17.00 15.14 36.18
C MET A 192 18.46 15.60 36.27
N ASN A 193 19.15 15.75 35.14
CA ASN A 193 20.54 16.22 35.14
C ASN A 193 20.67 17.66 35.67
N ARG A 194 19.68 18.54 35.43
CA ARG A 194 19.67 19.89 36.00
C ARG A 194 19.37 19.92 37.49
N ALA A 195 18.65 18.94 38.03
CA ALA A 195 18.34 18.84 39.45
C ALA A 195 19.51 18.26 40.27
N THR A 196 20.45 17.57 39.62
CA THR A 196 21.63 16.95 40.25
C THR A 196 22.88 17.86 40.20
N VAL A 197 22.79 19.02 39.56
CA VAL A 197 23.85 20.06 39.50
C VAL A 197 23.45 21.22 40.41
#